data_AF-A0A532B4Z7-F1
#
_entry.id   AF-A0A532B4Z7-F1
#
_cell.length_a   1.000
_cell.length_b   1.000
_cell.length_c   1.000
_cell.angle_alpha   90.00
_cell.angle_beta   90.00
_cell.angle_gamma   90.00
#
_symmetry.space_group_name_H-M   'P 1'
#
loop_
_entity.id
_entity.type
_entity.pdbx_description
1 polymer ?
#
loop_
_entity_poly.entity_id
_entity_poly.type
_entity_poly.pdbx_seq_one_letter_code
_entity_poly.pdbx_strand_id
1 'polypeptide(L)' 'MDRNALLPVMAVAIINGIFSPWVLMVFLFYPVWYPGWAPPLSQIVYMASALILSTVTIMLAGVPAALY' A
#
# COMPACT_ATOMS: atom_id res chain seq x y z
N MET A 1 3.39 -24.10 2.54
CA MET A 1 2.90 -22.87 3.20
C MET A 1 1.74 -23.26 4.10
N ASP A 2 1.84 -23.01 5.40
CA ASP A 2 0.69 -23.14 6.29
C ASP A 2 -0.45 -22.28 5.77
N ARG A 3 -1.67 -22.83 5.75
CA ARG A 3 -2.87 -22.15 5.21
C ARG A 3 -3.10 -20.75 5.80
N ASN A 4 -2.52 -20.48 6.97
CA ASN A 4 -2.69 -19.24 7.72
C ASN A 4 -1.56 -18.22 7.52
N ALA A 5 -0.51 -18.54 6.75
CA ALA A 5 0.66 -17.66 6.56
C ALA A 5 0.33 -16.37 5.79
N LEU A 6 -0.77 -16.34 5.04
CA LEU A 6 -1.20 -15.14 4.30
C LEU A 6 -1.74 -14.04 5.24
N LEU A 7 -2.42 -14.43 6.32
CA LEU A 7 -2.99 -13.48 7.30
C LEU A 7 -1.95 -12.55 7.93
N PRO A 8 -0.82 -13.04 8.49
CA PRO A 8 0.20 -12.16 9.06
C PRO A 8 0.88 -11.30 8.00
N VAL A 9 1.10 -11.81 6.78
CA VAL A 9 1.68 -11.01 5.68
C VAL A 9 0.76 -9.85 5.31
N MET A 10 -0.54 -10.10 5.18
CA MET A 10 -1.53 -9.06 4.92
C MET A 10 -1.62 -8.04 6.05
N ALA A 11 -1.60 -8.49 7.31
CA ALA A 11 -1.62 -7.60 8.46
C ALA A 11 -0.41 -6.66 8.48
N VAL A 12 0.79 -7.19 8.21
CA VAL A 12 2.02 -6.40 8.12
C VAL A 12 1.95 -5.41 6.95
N ALA A 13 1.44 -5.83 5.79
CA ALA A 13 1.28 -4.94 4.63
C ALA A 13 0.30 -3.79 4.92
N ILE A 14 -0.82 -4.05 5.61
CA ILE A 14 -1.79 -3.03 6.01
C ILE A 14 -1.15 -2.02 6.98
N ILE A 15 -0.45 -2.50 8.01
CA ILE A 15 0.24 -1.64 8.97
C ILE A 15 1.28 -0.76 8.26
N ASN A 16 2.06 -1.34 7.35
CA ASN A 16 3.00 -0.59 6.51
C ASN A 16 2.29 0.41 5.60
N GLY A 17 1.15 0.08 5.01
CA GLY A 17 0.39 1.02 4.19
C GLY A 17 -0.10 2.24 4.98
N ILE A 18 -0.59 2.04 6.20
CA ILE A 18 -1.25 3.08 7.00
C ILE A 18 -0.26 3.94 7.77
N PHE A 19 0.77 3.34 8.38
CA PHE A 19 1.65 4.02 9.35
C PHE A 19 3.05 4.34 8.82
N SER A 20 3.36 3.95 7.58
CA SER A 20 4.68 4.22 7.00
C SER A 20 4.87 5.71 6.69
N PRO A 21 6.06 6.29 6.95
CA PRO A 21 6.42 7.63 6.48
C PRO A 21 6.29 7.80 4.96
N TRP A 22 6.42 6.70 4.21
CA TRP A 22 6.30 6.69 2.75
C TRP A 22 4.89 7.03 2.26
N VAL A 23 3.85 6.89 3.11
CA VAL A 23 2.47 7.22 2.71
C VAL A 23 2.32 8.71 2.43
N LEU A 24 3.09 9.54 3.14
CA LEU A 24 3.13 10.98 2.93
C LEU A 24 3.74 11.32 1.58
N MET A 25 4.74 10.56 1.11
CA MET A 25 5.31 10.76 -0.22
C MET A 25 4.26 10.47 -1.29
N VAL A 26 3.59 9.31 -1.22
CA VAL A 26 2.54 8.95 -2.20
C VAL A 26 1.38 9.95 -2.17
N PHE A 27 1.00 10.40 -0.98
CA PHE A 27 -0.03 11.42 -0.78
C PHE A 27 0.35 12.79 -1.35
N LEU A 28 1.58 13.26 -1.13
CA LEU A 28 2.05 14.55 -1.67
C LEU A 28 2.15 14.52 -3.19
N PHE A 29 2.54 13.38 -3.76
CA PHE A 29 2.59 13.18 -5.21
C PHE A 29 1.24 12.74 -5.81
N TYR A 30 0.10 13.00 -5.14
CA TYR A 30 -1.23 12.73 -5.70
C TYR A 30 -1.46 13.30 -7.11
N PRO A 31 -0.92 14.46 -7.53
CA PRO A 31 -1.17 14.97 -8.87
C PRO A 31 -0.63 14.08 -9.99
N VAL A 32 0.28 13.13 -9.68
CA VAL A 32 0.90 12.22 -10.65
C VAL A 32 0.00 11.02 -10.97
N TRP A 33 -0.75 10.52 -9.99
CA TRP A 33 -1.48 9.25 -10.09
C TRP A 33 -2.98 9.40 -9.83
N TYR A 34 -3.42 10.46 -9.16
CA TYR A 34 -4.82 10.68 -8.86
C TYR A 34 -5.56 11.18 -10.11
N PRO A 35 -6.77 10.68 -10.39
CA PRO A 35 -7.52 11.10 -11.56
C PRO A 35 -7.91 12.58 -11.49
N GLY A 36 -7.60 13.34 -12.55
CA GLY A 36 -7.90 14.78 -12.61
C GLY A 36 -9.39 15.13 -12.65
N TRP A 37 -10.26 14.16 -12.93
CA TRP A 37 -11.72 14.34 -12.91
C TRP A 37 -12.34 14.18 -11.52
N ALA A 38 -11.63 13.54 -10.58
CA ALA A 38 -12.17 13.25 -9.26
C ALA A 38 -11.82 14.38 -8.27
N PRO A 39 -12.74 14.77 -7.36
CA PRO A 39 -12.43 15.70 -6.28
C PRO A 39 -11.37 15.11 -5.33
N PRO A 40 -10.24 15.80 -5.08
CA PRO A 40 -9.16 15.28 -4.24
C PRO A 40 -9.47 15.45 -2.74
N LEU A 41 -10.46 14.70 -2.25
CA LEU A 41 -10.79 14.66 -0.83
C LEU A 41 -9.63 14.00 -0.07
N SER A 42 -9.09 14.70 0.94
CA SER A 42 -7.88 14.28 1.67
C SER A 42 -8.00 12.86 2.25
N GLN A 43 -9.17 12.49 2.76
CA GLN A 43 -9.45 11.14 3.27
C GLN A 43 -9.30 10.07 2.18
N ILE A 44 -9.82 10.33 0.97
CA ILE A 44 -9.76 9.39 -0.16
C ILE A 44 -8.32 9.26 -0.68
N VAL A 45 -7.65 10.40 -0.87
CA VAL A 45 -6.27 10.42 -1.37
C VAL A 45 -5.33 9.73 -0.39
N TYR A 46 -5.51 9.93 0.92
CA TYR A 46 -4.73 9.24 1.95
C TYR A 46 -4.99 7.73 1.95
N MET A 47 -6.25 7.33 1.91
CA MET A 47 -6.63 5.91 1.87
C MET A 47 -6.06 5.22 0.62
N ALA A 48 -6.15 5.85 -0.55
CA ALA A 48 -5.58 5.33 -1.79
C ALA A 48 -4.05 5.25 -1.73
N SER A 49 -3.39 6.25 -1.13
CA SER A 49 -1.94 6.24 -0.92
C SER A 49 -1.50 5.07 -0.03
N ALA A 50 -2.24 4.82 1.05
CA ALA A 50 -2.00 3.68 1.95
C ALA A 50 -2.22 2.34 1.24
N LEU A 51 -3.25 2.25 0.39
CA LEU A 51 -3.54 1.07 -0.39
C LEU A 51 -2.40 0.75 -1.38
N ILE A 52 -1.92 1.75 -2.11
CA ILE A 52 -0.78 1.62 -3.04
C ILE A 52 0.44 1.04 -2.30
N LEU A 53 0.80 1.60 -1.14
CA LEU A 53 1.94 1.11 -0.36
C LEU A 53 1.74 -0.31 0.20
N SER A 54 0.53 -0.62 0.66
CA SER A 54 0.20 -1.98 1.11
C SER A 54 0.38 -2.98 -0.05
N THR A 55 -0.12 -2.66 -1.24
CA THR A 55 0.04 -3.49 -2.44
C THR A 55 1.51 -3.66 -2.83
N VAL A 56 2.29 -2.58 -2.84
CA VAL A 56 3.73 -2.63 -3.12
C VAL A 56 4.47 -3.51 -2.12
N THR A 57 4.12 -3.42 -0.83
CA THR A 57 4.71 -4.25 0.23
C THR A 57 4.46 -5.74 -0.04
N ILE A 58 3.23 -6.10 -0.43
CA ILE A 58 2.88 -7.48 -0.81
C ILE A 58 3.66 -7.92 -2.05
N MET A 59 3.74 -7.09 -3.09
CA MET A 59 4.47 -7.40 -4.32
C MET A 59 5.95 -7.67 -4.05
N LEU A 60 6.58 -6.83 -3.21
CA LEU A 60 7.98 -7.00 -2.83
C LEU A 60 8.19 -8.23 -1.94
N ALA A 61 7.28 -8.49 -1.00
CA ALA A 61 7.32 -9.69 -0.17
C ALA A 61 7.11 -10.98 -0.97
N GLY A 62 6.36 -10.90 -2.09
CA GLY A 62 6.16 -12.01 -3.01
C GLY A 62 7.43 -12.43 -3.76
N VAL A 63 8.42 -11.56 -3.94
CA VAL A 63 9.65 -11.88 -4.69
C VAL A 63 10.50 -12.94 -3.98
N PRO A 64 10.90 -12.78 -2.70
CA PRO A 64 11.61 -13.84 -1.98
C PRO A 64 10.79 -15.12 -1.89
N ALA A 65 9.48 -15.03 -1.67
CA ALA A 65 8.58 -16.18 -1.58
C ALA A 65 8.44 -16.98 -2.90
N ALA A 66 8.79 -16.37 -4.03
CA ALA A 66 8.84 -17.05 -5.33
C ALA A 66 10.21 -17.66 -5.63
N LEU A 67 11.27 -17.19 -4.99
CA LEU A 67 12.65 -17.62 -5.24
C LEU A 67 13.16 -18.67 -4.24
N TYR A 68 12.65 -18.65 -3.02
CA TYR A 68 13.05 -19.54 -1.91
C TYR A 68 11.82 -20.16 -1.24
#